data_AF-A0A069DD89-F1
#
_entry.id   AF-A0A069DD89-F1
#
_cell.length_a   1.000
_cell.length_b   1.000
_cell.length_c   1.000
_cell.angle_alpha   90.00
_cell.angle_beta   90.00
_cell.angle_gamma   90.00
#
_symmetry.space_group_name_H-M   'P 1'
#
loop_
_entity.id
_entity.type
_entity.pdbx_description
1 polymer ?
#
loop_
_entity_poly.entity_id
_entity_poly.type
_entity_poly.pdbx_seq_one_letter_code
_entity_poly.pdbx_strand_id
1 'polypeptide(L)'
;MLVQSDGNTLKIDSIELLHKHKQVTVYNMTVDEFHTYFVSDLGIWVHNSNCEWTAHGYKHFASKNMTWKDTVISTKSGPAKYVLGTDVEALERNVWENGTQVTNGKTWKVMKFDKVIGASEGVETQYVRVEYSGGTIHGHPITQAEYNKLLK
;
A
#
# COMPACT_ATOMS: atom_id res chain seq x y z
N MET A 1 -5.56 21.87 -6.65
CA MET A 1 -6.32 22.31 -7.84
C MET A 1 -6.75 21.07 -8.59
N LEU A 2 -7.97 21.06 -9.12
CA LEU A 2 -8.47 20.01 -10.00
C LEU A 2 -8.16 20.39 -11.44
N VAL A 3 -7.84 19.42 -12.29
CA VAL A 3 -7.61 19.62 -13.73
C VAL A 3 -8.85 19.19 -14.48
N GLN A 4 -9.31 19.97 -15.44
CA GLN A 4 -10.44 19.65 -16.31
C GLN A 4 -9.97 19.01 -17.63
N SER A 5 -10.90 18.39 -18.36
CA SER A 5 -10.63 17.73 -19.65
C SER A 5 -10.14 18.68 -20.75
N ASP A 6 -10.40 19.98 -20.63
CA ASP A 6 -9.90 21.02 -21.52
C ASP A 6 -8.53 21.59 -21.08
N GLY A 7 -7.93 21.05 -20.02
CA GLY A 7 -6.66 21.50 -19.46
C GLY A 7 -6.78 22.68 -18.48
N ASN A 8 -7.98 23.21 -18.24
CA ASN A 8 -8.20 24.24 -17.24
C ASN A 8 -8.03 23.71 -15.81
N THR A 9 -7.88 24.64 -14.87
CA THR A 9 -7.69 24.28 -13.45
C THR A 9 -8.69 24.97 -12.54
N LEU A 10 -9.27 24.20 -11.62
CA LEU A 10 -10.23 24.65 -10.62
C LEU A 10 -9.63 24.62 -9.21
N LYS A 11 -9.98 25.61 -8.40
CA LYS A 11 -9.68 25.59 -6.97
C LYS A 11 -10.72 24.75 -6.24
N ILE A 12 -10.31 24.14 -5.14
CA ILE A 12 -11.22 23.44 -4.24
C ILE A 12 -11.61 24.45 -3.18
N ASP A 13 -12.91 24.74 -3.09
CA ASP A 13 -13.43 25.71 -2.13
C ASP A 13 -13.63 25.07 -0.75
N SER A 14 -14.19 23.87 -0.70
CA SER A 14 -14.41 23.11 0.54
C SER A 14 -14.35 21.60 0.31
N ILE A 15 -14.11 20.85 1.40
CA ILE A 15 -14.17 19.38 1.44
C ILE A 15 -15.00 19.01 2.67
N GLU A 16 -16.02 18.18 2.48
CA GLU A 16 -16.92 17.73 3.54
C GLU A 16 -16.83 16.22 3.74
N LEU A 17 -16.64 15.78 5.00
CA LEU A 17 -16.69 14.36 5.35
C LEU A 17 -18.07 14.01 5.91
N LEU A 18 -18.83 13.22 5.15
CA LEU A 18 -20.17 12.76 5.53
C LEU A 18 -20.14 11.32 6.03
N HIS A 19 -20.42 11.12 7.31
CA HIS A 19 -20.62 9.78 7.88
C HIS A 19 -22.07 9.34 7.64
N LYS A 20 -22.28 8.32 6.79
CA LYS A 20 -23.61 7.74 6.55
C LYS A 20 -23.81 6.51 7.45
N HIS A 21 -24.94 6.45 8.14
CA HIS A 21 -25.35 5.28 8.92
C HIS A 21 -25.81 4.09 8.06
N LYS A 22 -25.94 4.28 6.74
CA LYS A 22 -26.31 3.25 5.77
C LYS A 22 -25.19 3.07 4.77
N GLN A 23 -24.93 1.83 4.38
CA GLN A 23 -24.01 1.51 3.30
C GLN A 23 -24.52 2.08 1.97
N VAL A 24 -23.60 2.57 1.15
CA VAL A 24 -23.88 3.11 -0.18
C VAL A 24 -23.01 2.38 -1.19
N THR A 25 -23.59 1.98 -2.30
CA THR A 25 -22.84 1.38 -3.41
C THR A 25 -22.00 2.45 -4.11
N VAL A 26 -20.72 2.15 -4.32
CA VAL A 26 -19.79 2.98 -5.08
C VAL A 26 -19.19 2.15 -6.22
N TYR A 27 -18.80 2.80 -7.31
CA TYR A 27 -18.20 2.14 -8.47
C TYR A 27 -16.82 2.74 -8.75
N ASN A 28 -15.89 1.89 -9.17
CA ASN A 28 -14.59 2.28 -9.71
C ASN A 28 -14.41 1.57 -11.06
N MET A 29 -13.64 2.17 -11.96
CA MET A 29 -13.29 1.57 -13.25
C MET A 29 -11.79 1.69 -13.53
N THR A 30 -11.23 0.66 -14.13
CA THR A 30 -9.86 0.65 -14.62
C THR A 30 -9.85 0.98 -16.11
N VAL A 31 -9.03 1.95 -16.50
CA VAL A 31 -8.76 2.29 -17.90
C VAL A 31 -7.35 1.82 -18.21
N ASP A 32 -7.15 1.20 -19.37
CA ASP A 32 -5.84 0.71 -19.81
C ASP A 32 -4.88 1.85 -20.16
N GLU A 33 -3.58 1.56 -20.16
CA GLU A 33 -2.45 2.45 -20.44
C GLU A 33 -2.31 3.67 -19.52
N PHE A 34 -3.22 4.64 -19.61
CA PHE A 34 -3.12 5.90 -18.88
C PHE A 34 -3.64 5.81 -17.46
N HIS A 35 -4.48 4.80 -17.17
CA HIS A 35 -5.10 4.59 -15.86
C HIS A 35 -5.75 5.85 -15.28
N THR A 36 -6.22 6.75 -16.14
CA THR A 36 -6.88 8.00 -15.77
C THR A 36 -8.19 8.14 -16.52
N TYR A 37 -9.13 8.88 -15.92
CA TYR A 37 -10.43 9.15 -16.51
C TYR A 37 -10.97 10.48 -16.00
N PHE A 38 -12.02 10.99 -16.66
CA PHE A 38 -12.71 12.21 -16.24
C PHE A 38 -14.03 11.83 -15.55
N VAL A 39 -14.34 12.51 -14.44
CA VAL A 39 -15.58 12.30 -13.67
C VAL A 39 -16.45 13.55 -13.63
N SER A 40 -17.76 13.33 -13.49
CA SER A 40 -18.81 14.35 -13.46
C SER A 40 -18.92 15.20 -14.73
N ASP A 41 -19.97 16.02 -14.81
CA ASP A 41 -20.17 16.97 -15.90
C ASP A 41 -19.12 18.09 -15.91
N LEU A 42 -18.36 18.25 -14.82
CA LEU A 42 -17.23 19.18 -14.75
C LEU A 42 -15.97 18.66 -15.44
N GLY A 43 -15.95 17.38 -15.85
CA GLY A 43 -14.82 16.78 -16.55
C GLY A 43 -13.54 16.76 -15.71
N ILE A 44 -13.63 16.38 -14.42
CA ILE A 44 -12.48 16.42 -13.50
C ILE A 44 -11.57 15.22 -13.75
N TRP A 45 -10.29 15.49 -13.99
CA TRP A 45 -9.25 14.48 -14.17
C TRP A 45 -8.99 13.74 -12.86
N VAL A 46 -9.16 12.43 -12.88
CA VAL A 46 -8.83 11.52 -11.79
C VAL A 46 -7.96 10.38 -12.30
N HIS A 47 -7.18 9.80 -11.40
CA HIS A 47 -6.34 8.65 -11.71
C HIS A 47 -6.76 7.45 -10.87
N ASN A 48 -6.83 6.29 -11.50
CA ASN A 48 -6.78 5.01 -10.83
C ASN A 48 -5.29 4.73 -10.63
N SER A 49 -4.74 5.18 -9.51
CA SER A 49 -3.29 5.37 -9.32
C SER A 49 -2.46 4.13 -9.70
N ASN A 50 -1.79 4.15 -10.85
CA ASN A 50 -0.54 3.42 -11.03
C ASN A 50 0.55 4.18 -10.28
N CYS A 51 0.60 3.98 -8.96
CA CYS A 51 1.76 4.39 -8.20
C CYS A 51 2.99 3.59 -8.67
N GLU A 52 4.11 4.29 -8.83
CA GLU A 52 5.39 3.66 -9.08
C GLU A 52 5.77 2.77 -7.89
N TRP A 53 6.56 1.72 -8.12
CA TRP A 53 7.07 0.89 -7.03
C TRP A 53 8.55 1.17 -6.78
N THR A 54 8.98 1.09 -5.53
CA THR A 54 10.39 1.19 -5.17
C THR A 54 10.79 0.13 -4.15
N ALA A 55 11.97 -0.48 -4.35
CA ALA A 55 12.56 -1.43 -3.40
C ALA A 55 12.98 -0.80 -2.06
N HIS A 56 12.80 0.52 -1.90
CA HIS A 56 13.20 1.29 -0.72
C HIS A 56 14.64 0.99 -0.27
N GLY A 57 15.59 1.09 -1.22
CA GLY A 57 17.01 0.81 -0.98
C GLY A 57 17.31 -0.66 -0.67
N TYR A 58 16.41 -1.59 -1.05
CA TYR A 58 16.52 -3.03 -0.84
C TYR A 58 16.65 -3.45 0.64
N LYS A 59 16.33 -2.55 1.58
CA LYS A 59 16.51 -2.79 3.03
C LYS A 59 15.64 -3.93 3.57
N HIS A 60 14.55 -4.26 2.89
CA HIS A 60 13.63 -5.35 3.27
C HIS A 60 13.88 -6.67 2.54
N PHE A 61 14.92 -6.75 1.70
CA PHE A 61 15.27 -7.97 1.00
C PHE A 61 16.19 -8.83 1.87
N ALA A 62 15.88 -10.12 1.97
CA ALA A 62 16.74 -11.10 2.65
C ALA A 62 18.07 -11.28 1.89
N SER A 63 19.15 -11.48 2.64
CA SER A 63 20.45 -11.78 2.06
C SER A 63 20.50 -13.22 1.55
N LYS A 64 21.09 -13.43 0.36
CA LYS A 64 21.30 -14.78 -0.21
C LYS A 64 22.29 -15.62 0.61
N ASN A 65 23.13 -14.98 1.43
CA ASN A 65 24.20 -15.64 2.18
C ASN A 65 23.80 -16.02 3.61
N MET A 66 22.53 -15.82 3.99
CA MET A 66 22.04 -16.12 5.34
C MET A 66 20.97 -17.20 5.30
N THR A 67 20.93 -18.03 6.32
CA THR A 67 19.80 -18.95 6.50
C THR A 67 18.54 -18.15 6.83
N TRP A 68 17.37 -18.76 6.62
CA TRP A 68 16.12 -18.12 7.02
C TRP A 68 16.07 -17.86 8.54
N LYS A 69 16.58 -18.80 9.34
CA LYS A 69 16.66 -18.65 10.80
C LYS A 69 17.52 -17.43 11.21
N ASP A 70 18.67 -17.25 10.57
CA ASP A 70 19.54 -16.09 10.84
C ASP A 70 18.89 -14.79 10.36
N THR A 71 18.16 -14.85 9.24
CA THR A 71 17.39 -13.72 8.71
C THR A 71 16.34 -13.29 9.73
N VAL A 72 15.55 -14.22 10.27
CA VAL A 72 14.57 -13.94 11.33
C VAL A 72 15.25 -13.30 12.53
N ILE A 73 16.36 -13.86 13.04
CA ILE A 73 17.11 -13.30 14.18
C ILE A 73 17.58 -11.87 13.89
N SER A 74 18.05 -11.59 12.68
CA SER A 74 18.53 -10.25 12.31
C SER A 74 17.45 -9.16 12.41
N THR A 75 16.18 -9.52 12.25
CA THR A 75 15.05 -8.58 12.35
C THR A 75 14.71 -8.17 13.78
N LYS A 76 15.33 -8.76 14.81
CA LYS A 76 15.16 -8.35 16.21
C LYS A 76 15.58 -6.90 16.46
N SER A 77 16.67 -6.49 15.83
CA SER A 77 17.25 -5.14 15.94
C SER A 77 17.46 -4.47 14.58
N GLY A 78 17.29 -5.21 13.48
CA GLY A 78 17.39 -4.72 12.11
C GLY A 78 16.03 -4.53 11.43
N PRO A 79 16.03 -4.14 10.14
CA PRO A 79 14.80 -3.99 9.37
C PRO A 79 14.10 -5.35 9.18
N ALA A 80 12.78 -5.32 9.08
CA ALA A 80 11.97 -6.46 8.65
C ALA A 80 12.43 -6.98 7.27
N LYS A 81 12.30 -8.28 7.02
CA LYS A 81 12.80 -8.95 5.80
C LYS A 81 11.73 -9.84 5.18
N TYR A 82 11.51 -9.73 3.88
CA TYR A 82 10.73 -10.71 3.13
C TYR A 82 11.48 -12.05 3.03
N VAL A 83 10.74 -13.15 2.85
CA VAL A 83 11.33 -14.47 2.57
C VAL A 83 12.17 -14.41 1.30
N LEU A 84 13.31 -15.08 1.29
CA LEU A 84 14.20 -15.12 0.13
C LEU A 84 13.48 -15.68 -1.11
N GLY A 85 13.63 -15.02 -2.26
CA GLY A 85 12.97 -15.40 -3.51
C GLY A 85 11.54 -14.89 -3.67
N THR A 86 11.03 -14.11 -2.70
CA THR A 86 9.75 -13.39 -2.86
C THR A 86 9.87 -12.36 -3.97
N ASP A 87 8.90 -12.34 -4.89
CA ASP A 87 8.67 -11.21 -5.78
C ASP A 87 8.03 -10.07 -4.97
N VAL A 88 8.88 -9.21 -4.42
CA VAL A 88 8.46 -8.16 -3.49
C VAL A 88 7.61 -7.11 -4.20
N GLU A 89 7.93 -6.76 -5.44
CA GLU A 89 7.13 -5.80 -6.21
C GLU A 89 5.72 -6.33 -6.45
N ALA A 90 5.59 -7.55 -6.98
CA ALA A 90 4.28 -8.15 -7.22
C ALA A 90 3.47 -8.29 -5.92
N LEU A 91 4.13 -8.69 -4.83
CA LEU A 91 3.49 -8.80 -3.51
C LEU A 91 2.98 -7.43 -3.03
N GLU A 92 3.82 -6.41 -3.06
CA GLU A 92 3.45 -5.08 -2.56
C GLU A 92 2.38 -4.41 -3.43
N ARG A 93 2.43 -4.60 -4.76
CA ARG A 93 1.35 -4.19 -5.66
C ARG A 93 0.05 -4.89 -5.34
N ASN A 94 0.08 -6.18 -5.03
CA ASN A 94 -1.12 -6.93 -4.61
C ASN A 94 -1.70 -6.40 -3.28
N VAL A 95 -0.84 -6.10 -2.30
CA VAL A 95 -1.28 -5.46 -1.03
C VAL A 95 -1.84 -4.07 -1.30
N TRP A 96 -1.26 -3.31 -2.21
CA TRP A 96 -1.75 -1.99 -2.56
C TRP A 96 -3.11 -2.02 -3.27
N GLU A 97 -3.34 -3.01 -4.12
CA GLU A 97 -4.61 -3.18 -4.81
C GLU A 97 -5.69 -3.71 -3.87
N ASN A 98 -5.43 -4.85 -3.22
CA ASN A 98 -6.43 -5.66 -2.53
C ASN A 98 -6.39 -5.53 -0.99
N GLY A 99 -5.44 -4.78 -0.44
CA GLY A 99 -5.27 -4.63 1.01
C GLY A 99 -6.33 -3.74 1.66
N THR A 100 -6.46 -3.89 2.98
CA THR A 100 -7.36 -3.09 3.80
C THR A 100 -6.70 -1.77 4.18
N GLN A 101 -7.40 -0.65 3.99
CA GLN A 101 -6.91 0.67 4.39
C GLN A 101 -6.84 0.77 5.92
N VAL A 102 -5.79 1.41 6.42
CA VAL A 102 -5.58 1.63 7.86
C VAL A 102 -6.49 2.72 8.41
N THR A 103 -6.75 2.70 9.72
CA THR A 103 -7.65 3.63 10.44
C THR A 103 -6.97 4.89 10.95
N ASN A 104 -5.63 4.97 10.92
CA ASN A 104 -4.84 6.04 11.53
C ASN A 104 -4.67 7.30 10.64
N GLY A 105 -5.48 7.45 9.59
CA GLY A 105 -5.42 8.58 8.65
C GLY A 105 -4.21 8.59 7.71
N LYS A 106 -3.37 7.55 7.72
CA LYS A 106 -2.27 7.40 6.76
C LYS A 106 -2.73 6.71 5.48
N THR A 107 -2.05 7.01 4.38
CA THR A 107 -2.28 6.37 3.07
C THR A 107 -1.57 5.02 3.01
N TRP A 108 -1.92 4.13 3.94
CA TRP A 108 -1.34 2.79 4.07
C TRP A 108 -2.41 1.73 3.87
N LYS A 109 -1.99 0.58 3.35
CA LYS A 109 -2.80 -0.63 3.28
C LYS A 109 -2.07 -1.78 3.96
N VAL A 110 -2.85 -2.66 4.57
CA VAL A 110 -2.34 -3.87 5.23
C VAL A 110 -3.05 -5.11 4.69
N MET A 111 -2.33 -6.22 4.66
CA MET A 111 -2.87 -7.52 4.25
C MET A 111 -2.27 -8.65 5.06
N LYS A 112 -3.08 -9.69 5.28
CA LYS A 112 -2.68 -10.99 5.82
C LYS A 112 -2.62 -12.01 4.69
N PHE A 113 -1.56 -12.81 4.64
CA PHE A 113 -1.41 -13.94 3.73
C PHE A 113 -1.59 -15.28 4.46
N ASP A 114 -1.87 -16.35 3.72
CA ASP A 114 -2.01 -17.72 4.29
C ASP A 114 -0.67 -18.39 4.60
N LYS A 115 0.45 -17.78 4.18
CA LYS A 115 1.81 -18.28 4.36
C LYS A 115 2.69 -17.24 5.05
N VAL A 116 3.81 -17.70 5.61
CA VAL A 116 4.88 -16.79 6.06
C VAL A 116 5.43 -16.06 4.84
N ILE A 117 5.39 -14.72 4.88
CA ILE A 117 5.89 -13.84 3.81
C ILE A 117 7.20 -13.15 4.19
N GLY A 118 7.57 -13.18 5.46
CA GLY A 118 8.70 -12.42 5.97
C GLY A 118 8.90 -12.58 7.47
N ALA A 119 9.74 -11.72 8.02
CA ALA A 119 10.02 -11.63 9.45
C ALA A 119 10.11 -10.16 9.86
N SER A 120 9.66 -9.88 11.09
CA SER A 120 9.76 -8.57 11.73
C SER A 120 9.94 -8.77 13.23
N GLU A 121 10.75 -7.93 13.87
CA GLU A 121 11.01 -7.97 15.32
C GLU A 121 11.47 -9.34 15.85
N GLY A 122 12.15 -10.13 15.02
CA GLY A 122 12.64 -11.45 15.39
C GLY A 122 11.65 -12.58 15.25
N VAL A 123 10.49 -12.34 14.66
CA VAL A 123 9.41 -13.32 14.50
C VAL A 123 8.99 -13.39 13.04
N GLU A 124 8.73 -14.61 12.58
CA GLU A 124 8.10 -14.81 11.26
C GLU A 124 6.71 -14.17 11.23
N THR A 125 6.33 -13.65 10.06
CA THR A 125 5.06 -12.97 9.89
C THR A 125 4.42 -13.26 8.54
N GLN A 126 3.10 -13.22 8.56
CA GLN A 126 2.20 -13.34 7.41
C GLN A 126 1.54 -11.99 7.08
N TYR A 127 1.96 -10.91 7.76
CA TYR A 127 1.34 -9.58 7.68
C TYR A 127 2.28 -8.59 7.02
N VAL A 128 1.74 -7.78 6.11
CA VAL A 128 2.48 -6.74 5.38
C VAL A 128 1.74 -5.42 5.48
N ARG A 129 2.52 -4.34 5.56
CA ARG A 129 2.04 -2.97 5.33
C ARG A 129 2.69 -2.43 4.08
N VAL A 130 1.90 -1.83 3.20
CA VAL A 130 2.37 -1.02 2.08
C VAL A 130 1.92 0.42 2.28
N GLU A 131 2.82 1.35 2.05
CA GLU A 131 2.57 2.77 2.16
C GLU A 131 2.80 3.49 0.84
N TYR A 132 2.02 4.54 0.61
CA TYR A 132 2.24 5.49 -0.47
C TYR A 132 2.95 6.74 0.04
N SER A 133 4.08 7.08 -0.57
CA SER A 133 4.85 8.27 -0.27
C SER A 133 5.57 8.78 -1.52
N GLY A 134 5.43 10.08 -1.80
CA GLY A 134 6.17 10.75 -2.89
C GLY A 134 5.93 10.18 -4.29
N GLY A 135 4.73 9.67 -4.58
CA GLY A 135 4.42 9.06 -5.88
C GLY A 135 4.73 7.56 -5.99
N THR A 136 5.37 6.99 -4.96
CA THR A 136 5.78 5.58 -4.96
C THR A 136 5.08 4.79 -3.86
N ILE A 137 4.87 3.49 -4.09
CA ILE A 137 4.56 2.53 -3.05
C ILE A 137 5.80 1.72 -2.67
N HIS A 138 5.88 1.41 -1.39
CA HIS A 138 6.82 0.43 -0.84
C HIS A 138 6.24 -0.13 0.45
N GLY A 139 6.70 -1.31 0.84
CA GLY A 139 6.19 -1.98 2.02
C GLY A 139 7.25 -2.71 2.82
N HIS A 140 6.77 -3.32 3.90
CA HIS A 140 7.55 -4.26 4.66
C HIS A 140 6.66 -5.24 5.44
N PRO A 141 7.21 -6.41 5.81
CA PRO A 141 6.57 -7.27 6.79
C PRO A 141 6.40 -6.55 8.13
N ILE A 142 5.26 -6.76 8.77
CA ILE A 142 4.92 -6.17 10.08
C ILE A 142 4.52 -7.26 11.07
N THR A 143 4.52 -6.97 12.37
CA THR A 143 4.05 -7.93 13.37
C THR A 143 2.52 -8.01 13.38
N GLN A 144 1.98 -9.10 13.94
CA GLN A 144 0.52 -9.22 14.14
C GLN A 144 -0.02 -8.12 15.07
N ALA A 145 0.77 -7.71 16.06
CA ALA A 145 0.41 -6.62 16.96
C ALA A 145 0.29 -5.28 16.21
N GLU A 146 1.24 -4.98 15.32
CA GLU A 146 1.17 -3.79 14.46
C GLU A 146 -0.02 -3.87 13.50
N TYR A 147 -0.24 -5.01 12.83
CA TYR A 147 -1.37 -5.22 11.92
C TYR A 147 -2.71 -4.92 12.60
N ASN A 148 -2.94 -5.51 13.79
CA ASN A 148 -4.16 -5.28 14.56
C ASN A 148 -4.28 -3.84 15.05
N LYS A 149 -3.16 -3.16 15.35
CA LYS A 149 -3.17 -1.76 15.78
C LYS A 149 -3.56 -0.82 14.63
N LEU A 150 -3.19 -1.15 13.40
CA LEU A 150 -3.48 -0.35 12.21
C LEU A 150 -4.93 -0.46 11.72
N LEU A 151 -5.69 -1.42 12.24
CA LEU A 151 -7.10 -1.66 11.89
C LEU A 151 -8.08 -1.28 13.02
N LYS A 152 -7.59 -0.70 14.11
CA LYS A 152 -8.40 -0.21 15.24
C LYS A 152 -8.74 1.26 15.06
#